data_AF-A0A939W794-F1
#
_entry.id   AF-A0A939W794-F1
#
_cell.length_a   1.000
_cell.length_b   1.000
_cell.length_c   1.000
_cell.angle_alpha   90.00
_cell.angle_beta   90.00
_cell.angle_gamma   90.00
#
_symmetry.space_group_name_H-M   'P 1'
#
loop_
_entity.id
_entity.type
_entity.pdbx_description
1 polymer ?
#
loop_
_entity_poly.entity_id
_entity_poly.type
_entity_poly.pdbx_seq_one_letter_code
_entity_poly.pdbx_strand_id
1 'polypeptide(L)'
;MGTILESLRRLLGKEKKQDREQALADFMKRYGSFKNLLQANSDLAKILAELEQVANGDRGMDVQQVRHSATQAIACAKTMSESLSGLSGGGYKQLAPALRTIAQRIEAELEEHAPGDVTQLTLSLTDIDSTMAYVVGGKNANLGEMANMLELPVPRGFAVTVQAGRTFLSRYSGLFDFVHKELLKIDVDKAASIDQASRRIVQAILDAPMPKQLEDELLKAYDVAFGGRRVRVALRSSAISEDGMQSFAGQYSSILGVTRDTLIQAWKEVFASLYSPRAIAYRARNGFELHTSGMGMCCIEMINAKAAGVAFSRHPVDLR
;
A
#
# COMPACT_ATOMS: atom_id res chain seq x y z
N MET A 1 9.26 -71.81 11.83
CA MET A 1 8.56 -70.74 12.58
C MET A 1 9.10 -69.31 12.33
N GLY A 2 9.98 -69.06 11.34
CA GLY A 2 10.58 -67.73 11.15
C GLY A 2 9.84 -66.77 10.21
N THR A 3 8.99 -67.27 9.32
CA THR A 3 8.45 -66.48 8.19
C THR A 3 7.15 -65.73 8.47
N ILE A 4 6.35 -66.18 9.44
CA ILE A 4 5.06 -65.56 9.79
C ILE A 4 5.27 -64.33 10.70
N LEU A 5 6.23 -64.40 11.62
CA LEU A 5 6.58 -63.31 12.55
C LEU A 5 7.28 -62.13 11.86
N GLU A 6 8.09 -62.38 10.82
CA GLU A 6 8.69 -61.32 9.99
C GLU A 6 7.68 -60.60 9.10
N SER A 7 6.72 -61.35 8.55
CA SER A 7 5.64 -60.81 7.72
C SER A 7 4.69 -59.92 8.54
N LEU A 8 4.39 -60.31 9.78
CA LEU A 8 3.61 -59.50 10.73
C LEU A 8 4.35 -58.23 11.19
N ARG A 9 5.68 -58.29 11.39
CA ARG A 9 6.50 -57.10 11.73
C ARG A 9 6.57 -56.08 10.59
N ARG A 10 6.58 -56.54 9.34
CA ARG A 10 6.61 -55.67 8.15
C ARG A 10 5.27 -55.00 7.86
N LEU A 11 4.15 -55.68 8.15
CA LEU A 11 2.79 -55.13 8.04
C LEU A 11 2.48 -54.13 9.18
N LEU A 12 2.75 -54.49 10.43
CA LEU A 12 2.41 -53.64 11.59
C LEU A 12 3.34 -52.43 11.80
N GLY A 13 4.56 -52.44 11.23
CA GLY A 13 5.59 -51.43 11.47
C GLY A 13 5.65 -50.29 10.45
N LYS A 14 5.20 -50.50 9.20
CA LYS A 14 5.23 -49.48 8.14
C LYS A 14 3.95 -48.65 8.06
N GLU A 15 2.78 -49.28 8.23
CA GLU A 15 1.50 -48.55 8.22
C GLU A 15 1.39 -47.55 9.39
N LYS A 16 1.83 -47.91 10.61
CA LYS A 16 1.81 -47.02 11.77
C LYS A 16 2.67 -45.75 11.65
N LYS A 17 3.75 -45.79 10.86
CA LYS A 17 4.67 -44.65 10.75
C LYS A 17 4.13 -43.60 9.77
N GLN A 18 3.56 -44.08 8.65
CA GLN A 18 2.93 -43.25 7.63
C GLN A 18 1.63 -42.61 8.15
N ASP A 19 0.84 -43.37 8.92
CA ASP A 19 -0.36 -42.88 9.61
C ASP A 19 -0.05 -41.83 10.70
N ARG A 20 1.08 -42.00 11.41
CA ARG A 20 1.54 -41.02 12.41
C ARG A 20 2.11 -39.73 11.80
N GLU A 21 2.83 -39.82 10.68
CA GLU A 21 3.29 -38.64 9.94
C GLU A 21 2.11 -37.85 9.36
N GLN A 22 1.12 -38.55 8.80
CA GLN A 22 -0.12 -37.94 8.31
C GLN A 22 -0.91 -37.26 9.44
N ALA A 23 -1.08 -37.95 10.59
CA ALA A 23 -1.74 -37.40 11.77
C ALA A 23 -1.00 -36.17 12.35
N LEU A 24 0.34 -36.18 12.34
CA LEU A 24 1.16 -35.01 12.72
C LEU A 24 1.00 -33.85 11.74
N ALA A 25 0.96 -34.12 10.45
CA ALA A 25 0.73 -33.10 9.43
C ALA A 25 -0.66 -32.46 9.57
N ASP A 26 -1.70 -33.29 9.78
CA ASP A 26 -3.07 -32.81 10.00
C ASP A 26 -3.20 -32.03 11.31
N PHE A 27 -2.53 -32.48 12.38
CA PHE A 27 -2.45 -31.76 13.65
C PHE A 27 -1.76 -30.40 13.47
N MET A 28 -0.60 -30.35 12.81
CA MET A 28 0.14 -29.11 12.57
C MET A 28 -0.65 -28.13 11.71
N LYS A 29 -1.38 -28.63 10.71
CA LYS A 29 -2.29 -27.84 9.88
C LYS A 29 -3.42 -27.23 10.71
N ARG A 30 -4.10 -28.03 11.54
CA ARG A 30 -5.16 -27.54 12.45
C ARG A 30 -4.60 -26.55 13.47
N TYR A 31 -3.44 -26.83 14.05
CA TYR A 31 -2.77 -25.93 14.99
C TYR A 31 -2.41 -24.59 14.35
N GLY A 32 -1.93 -24.60 13.10
CA GLY A 32 -1.70 -23.38 12.32
C GLY A 32 -2.98 -22.58 12.09
N SER A 33 -4.06 -23.24 11.65
CA SER A 33 -5.38 -22.59 11.51
C SER A 33 -5.89 -22.03 12.83
N PHE A 34 -5.69 -22.72 13.95
CA PHE A 34 -6.07 -22.23 15.27
C PHE A 34 -5.29 -20.97 15.67
N LYS A 35 -3.97 -20.94 15.45
CA LYS A 35 -3.16 -19.73 15.69
C LYS A 35 -3.60 -18.55 14.83
N ASN A 36 -3.83 -18.77 13.55
CA ASN A 36 -4.29 -17.73 12.64
C ASN A 36 -5.66 -17.19 13.06
N LEU A 37 -6.56 -18.06 13.51
CA LEU A 37 -7.86 -17.68 14.05
C LEU A 37 -7.72 -16.76 15.27
N LEU A 38 -6.87 -17.12 16.25
CA LEU A 38 -6.66 -16.32 17.45
C LEU A 38 -6.05 -14.95 17.14
N GLN A 39 -5.03 -14.92 16.28
CA GLN A 39 -4.38 -13.67 15.87
C GLN A 39 -5.37 -12.75 15.16
N ALA A 40 -6.08 -13.27 14.13
CA ALA A 40 -7.06 -12.50 13.38
C ALA A 40 -8.21 -11.99 14.27
N ASN A 41 -8.66 -12.80 15.24
CA ASN A 41 -9.67 -12.36 16.21
C ASN A 41 -9.15 -11.23 17.12
N SER A 42 -7.91 -11.33 17.59
CA SER A 42 -7.31 -10.27 18.41
C SER A 42 -7.13 -8.98 17.63
N ASP A 43 -6.73 -9.05 16.36
CA ASP A 43 -6.51 -7.87 15.53
C ASP A 43 -7.84 -7.23 15.12
N LEU A 44 -8.86 -8.04 14.80
CA LEU A 44 -10.22 -7.54 14.57
C LEU A 44 -10.77 -6.81 15.80
N ALA A 45 -10.59 -7.36 17.00
CA ALA A 45 -11.05 -6.72 18.23
C ALA A 45 -10.41 -5.35 18.46
N LYS A 46 -9.11 -5.19 18.15
CA LYS A 46 -8.44 -3.88 18.23
C LYS A 46 -9.04 -2.88 17.26
N ILE A 47 -9.24 -3.29 16.00
CA ILE A 47 -9.83 -2.44 14.96
C ILE A 47 -11.23 -1.97 15.37
N LEU A 48 -12.05 -2.88 15.90
CA LEU A 48 -13.39 -2.55 16.38
C LEU A 48 -13.36 -1.55 17.55
N ALA A 49 -12.43 -1.73 18.50
CA ALA A 49 -12.26 -0.79 19.61
C ALA A 49 -11.83 0.60 19.14
N GLU A 50 -10.97 0.70 18.12
CA GLU A 50 -10.59 1.98 17.53
C GLU A 50 -11.77 2.66 16.83
N LEU A 51 -12.55 1.93 16.05
CA LEU A 51 -13.74 2.45 15.38
C LEU A 51 -14.82 2.89 16.38
N GLU A 52 -14.95 2.20 17.52
CA GLU A 52 -15.89 2.55 18.59
C GLU A 52 -15.49 3.85 19.30
N GLN A 53 -14.20 4.05 19.59
CA GLN A 53 -13.68 5.32 20.11
C GLN A 53 -13.96 6.49 19.17
N VAL A 54 -13.86 6.26 17.86
CA VAL A 54 -14.20 7.26 16.84
C VAL A 54 -15.68 7.57 16.84
N ALA A 55 -16.52 6.53 16.87
CA ALA A 55 -17.98 6.69 16.88
C ALA A 55 -18.48 7.46 18.11
N ASN A 56 -17.81 7.31 19.25
CA ASN A 56 -18.10 8.02 20.50
C ASN A 56 -17.52 9.44 20.55
N GLY A 57 -16.71 9.84 19.57
CA GLY A 57 -16.05 11.15 19.53
C GLY A 57 -14.80 11.25 20.42
N ASP A 58 -14.34 10.14 21.00
CA ASP A 58 -13.14 10.07 21.85
C ASP A 58 -11.84 10.15 21.03
N ARG A 59 -11.92 9.88 19.72
CA ARG A 59 -10.80 9.90 18.77
C ARG A 59 -11.25 10.45 17.42
N GLY A 60 -10.48 11.38 16.84
CA GLY A 60 -10.68 11.81 15.46
C GLY A 60 -10.13 10.78 14.48
N MET A 61 -10.89 10.47 13.43
CA MET A 61 -10.46 9.59 12.34
C MET A 61 -11.03 10.11 11.03
N ASP A 62 -10.19 10.17 9.99
CA ASP A 62 -10.62 10.60 8.66
C ASP A 62 -11.31 9.45 7.87
N VAL A 63 -12.00 9.79 6.79
CA VAL A 63 -12.77 8.82 5.97
C VAL A 63 -11.87 7.71 5.39
N GLN A 64 -10.62 8.01 5.05
CA GLN A 64 -9.68 7.01 4.52
C GLN A 64 -9.16 6.09 5.62
N GLN A 65 -8.96 6.59 6.84
CA GLN A 65 -8.63 5.78 8.00
C GLN A 65 -9.79 4.86 8.37
N VAL A 66 -11.04 5.34 8.32
CA VAL A 66 -12.24 4.49 8.49
C VAL A 66 -12.28 3.38 7.43
N ARG A 67 -12.00 3.71 6.16
CA ARG A 67 -11.93 2.73 5.07
C ARG A 67 -10.82 1.71 5.25
N HIS A 68 -9.66 2.16 5.71
CA HIS A 68 -8.51 1.30 5.98
C HIS A 68 -8.83 0.31 7.10
N SER A 69 -9.36 0.81 8.22
CA SER A 69 -9.84 -0.02 9.34
C SER A 69 -10.91 -1.02 8.89
N ALA A 70 -11.87 -0.60 8.06
CA ALA A 70 -12.89 -1.49 7.50
C ALA A 70 -12.27 -2.59 6.61
N THR A 71 -11.31 -2.24 5.76
CA THR A 71 -10.59 -3.20 4.90
C THR A 71 -9.82 -4.22 5.74
N GLN A 72 -9.10 -3.77 6.77
CA GLN A 72 -8.39 -4.65 7.70
C GLN A 72 -9.35 -5.56 8.48
N ALA A 73 -10.51 -5.03 8.91
CA ALA A 73 -11.53 -5.82 9.60
C ALA A 73 -12.08 -6.93 8.70
N ILE A 74 -12.37 -6.64 7.43
CA ILE A 74 -12.80 -7.63 6.43
C ILE A 74 -11.72 -8.70 6.22
N ALA A 75 -10.45 -8.31 6.11
CA ALA A 75 -9.33 -9.24 5.95
C ALA A 75 -9.15 -10.17 7.17
N CYS A 76 -9.28 -9.63 8.38
CA CYS A 76 -9.26 -10.42 9.62
C CYS A 76 -10.43 -11.42 9.65
N ALA A 77 -11.65 -10.96 9.37
CA ALA A 77 -12.84 -11.81 9.33
C ALA A 77 -12.74 -12.92 8.27
N LYS A 78 -12.11 -12.65 7.12
CA LYS A 78 -11.83 -13.65 6.07
C LYS A 78 -10.86 -14.71 6.58
N THR A 79 -9.77 -14.28 7.20
CA THR A 79 -8.78 -15.19 7.82
C THR A 79 -9.42 -16.07 8.90
N MET A 80 -10.31 -15.51 9.72
CA MET A 80 -11.08 -16.25 10.71
C MET A 80 -12.01 -17.28 10.06
N SER A 81 -12.75 -16.89 9.01
CA SER A 81 -13.67 -17.77 8.27
C SER A 81 -12.95 -18.95 7.60
N GLU A 82 -11.80 -18.70 6.97
CA GLU A 82 -10.96 -19.73 6.35
C GLU A 82 -10.36 -20.67 7.40
N SER A 83 -9.91 -20.11 8.53
CA SER A 83 -9.34 -20.89 9.64
C SER A 83 -10.39 -21.78 10.30
N LEU A 84 -11.60 -21.26 10.57
CA LEU A 84 -12.72 -22.03 11.09
C LEU A 84 -13.15 -23.14 10.13
N SER A 85 -13.21 -22.85 8.84
CA SER A 85 -13.52 -23.84 7.81
C SER A 85 -12.45 -24.94 7.73
N GLY A 86 -11.17 -24.57 7.86
CA GLY A 86 -10.05 -25.51 7.92
C GLY A 86 -10.07 -26.41 9.17
N LEU A 87 -10.44 -25.85 10.33
CA LEU A 87 -10.54 -26.59 11.59
C LEU A 87 -11.71 -27.58 11.61
N SER A 88 -12.85 -27.22 11.01
CA SER A 88 -14.06 -28.06 11.00
C SER A 88 -14.14 -29.03 9.81
N GLY A 89 -13.11 -29.11 8.97
CA GLY A 89 -13.17 -29.93 7.75
C GLY A 89 -14.22 -29.46 6.75
N GLY A 90 -14.51 -28.16 6.73
CA GLY A 90 -15.52 -27.55 5.87
C GLY A 90 -16.93 -27.56 6.45
N GLY A 91 -17.10 -27.58 7.77
CA GLY A 91 -18.39 -27.47 8.45
C GLY A 91 -19.03 -26.07 8.35
N TYR A 92 -18.26 -25.04 7.98
CA TYR A 92 -18.70 -23.64 7.96
C TYR A 92 -18.75 -23.01 6.56
N LYS A 93 -19.19 -23.76 5.55
CA LYS A 93 -19.21 -23.29 4.14
C LYS A 93 -20.02 -22.02 3.90
N GLN A 94 -20.99 -21.71 4.78
CA GLN A 94 -21.84 -20.52 4.67
C GLN A 94 -21.18 -19.24 5.21
N LEU A 95 -20.10 -19.34 5.99
CA LEU A 95 -19.42 -18.15 6.52
C LEU A 95 -18.77 -17.32 5.40
N ALA A 96 -18.15 -17.95 4.41
CA ALA A 96 -17.51 -17.23 3.32
C ALA A 96 -18.53 -16.45 2.45
N PRO A 97 -19.67 -17.02 2.02
CA PRO A 97 -20.75 -16.27 1.38
C PRO A 97 -21.30 -15.15 2.25
N ALA A 98 -21.61 -15.42 3.52
CA ALA A 98 -22.15 -14.40 4.43
C ALA A 98 -21.18 -13.23 4.63
N LEU A 99 -19.89 -13.53 4.78
CA LEU A 99 -18.85 -12.51 4.89
C LEU A 99 -18.73 -11.68 3.61
N ARG A 100 -18.82 -12.30 2.42
CA ARG A 100 -18.83 -11.54 1.16
C ARG A 100 -20.01 -10.58 1.09
N THR A 101 -21.20 -11.01 1.47
CA THR A 101 -22.39 -10.13 1.50
C THR A 101 -22.19 -8.97 2.47
N ILE A 102 -21.63 -9.22 3.65
CA ILE A 102 -21.36 -8.18 4.65
C ILE A 102 -20.28 -7.22 4.14
N ALA A 103 -19.17 -7.73 3.59
CA ALA A 103 -18.09 -6.94 3.03
C ALA A 103 -18.58 -6.03 1.90
N GLN A 104 -19.39 -6.55 0.97
CA GLN A 104 -19.99 -5.76 -0.11
C GLN A 104 -20.88 -4.63 0.41
N ARG A 105 -21.65 -4.87 1.48
CA ARG A 105 -22.47 -3.83 2.10
C ARG A 105 -21.61 -2.75 2.77
N ILE A 106 -20.57 -3.15 3.48
CA ILE A 106 -19.62 -2.20 4.10
C ILE A 106 -18.92 -1.38 3.02
N GLU A 107 -18.43 -2.01 1.95
CA GLU A 107 -17.78 -1.33 0.82
C GLU A 107 -18.75 -0.35 0.15
N ALA A 108 -20.00 -0.75 -0.11
CA ALA A 108 -21.01 0.13 -0.70
C ALA A 108 -21.33 1.35 0.19
N GLU A 109 -21.46 1.15 1.51
CA GLU A 109 -21.70 2.24 2.46
C GLU A 109 -20.53 3.22 2.53
N LEU A 110 -19.29 2.69 2.48
CA LEU A 110 -18.08 3.51 2.43
C LEU A 110 -17.94 4.29 1.12
N GLU A 111 -18.50 3.77 0.03
CA GLU A 111 -18.57 4.44 -1.27
C GLU A 111 -19.68 5.52 -1.31
N GLU A 112 -20.85 5.25 -0.73
CA GLU A 112 -22.02 6.14 -0.76
C GLU A 112 -21.87 7.37 0.17
N HIS A 113 -21.26 7.21 1.34
CA HIS A 113 -21.16 8.25 2.37
C HIS A 113 -19.83 9.02 2.37
N ALA A 114 -19.14 9.12 1.24
CA ALA A 114 -17.84 9.78 1.15
C ALA A 114 -17.93 11.20 0.56
N PRO A 115 -18.13 12.26 1.37
CA PRO A 115 -17.75 13.59 0.92
C PRO A 115 -16.23 13.65 0.82
N GLY A 116 -15.69 13.79 -0.40
CA GLY A 116 -14.27 14.10 -0.65
C GLY A 116 -13.38 12.98 -1.17
N ASP A 117 -13.95 11.88 -1.68
CA ASP A 117 -13.15 10.83 -2.32
C ASP A 117 -12.76 11.26 -3.74
N VAL A 118 -11.56 11.84 -3.89
CA VAL A 118 -11.02 12.14 -5.23
C VAL A 118 -10.71 10.81 -5.93
N THR A 119 -11.68 10.34 -6.71
CA THR A 119 -11.53 9.16 -7.60
C THR A 119 -10.63 9.46 -8.80
N GLN A 120 -10.35 10.74 -9.05
CA GLN A 120 -9.48 11.19 -10.13
C GLN A 120 -8.05 10.69 -9.91
N LEU A 121 -7.42 10.21 -11.00
CA LEU A 121 -6.05 9.70 -10.97
C LEU A 121 -5.02 10.83 -11.02
N THR A 122 -5.45 12.00 -11.50
CA THR A 122 -4.64 13.21 -11.62
C THR A 122 -5.46 14.45 -11.27
N LEU A 123 -4.80 15.47 -10.72
CA LEU A 123 -5.38 16.78 -10.40
C LEU A 123 -4.50 17.90 -10.95
N SER A 124 -5.10 18.99 -11.44
CA SER A 124 -4.33 20.20 -11.74
C SER A 124 -3.73 20.76 -10.46
N LEU A 125 -2.52 21.34 -10.52
CA LEU A 125 -1.95 22.04 -9.36
C LEU A 125 -2.82 23.23 -8.92
N THR A 126 -3.62 23.79 -9.82
CA THR A 126 -4.58 24.87 -9.51
C THR A 126 -5.76 24.44 -8.66
N ASP A 127 -6.01 23.14 -8.58
CA ASP A 127 -7.19 22.57 -7.93
C ASP A 127 -6.81 21.88 -6.61
N ILE A 128 -5.60 22.15 -6.11
CA ILE A 128 -5.01 21.52 -4.93
C ILE A 128 -4.75 22.57 -3.86
N ASP A 129 -5.12 22.24 -2.64
CA ASP A 129 -4.79 23.02 -1.44
C ASP A 129 -4.13 22.14 -0.35
N SER A 130 -3.74 22.78 0.75
CA SER A 130 -3.11 22.13 1.90
C SER A 130 -3.96 21.03 2.55
N THR A 131 -5.28 21.02 2.39
CA THR A 131 -6.16 19.98 2.97
C THR A 131 -6.10 18.65 2.21
N MET A 132 -5.58 18.66 0.98
CA MET A 132 -5.56 17.50 0.09
C MET A 132 -4.32 16.61 0.25
N ALA A 133 -3.52 16.76 1.31
CA ALA A 133 -2.30 15.98 1.55
C ALA A 133 -2.53 14.46 1.50
N TYR A 134 -3.69 13.97 1.95
CA TYR A 134 -4.04 12.55 1.89
C TYR A 134 -4.36 12.05 0.46
N VAL A 135 -4.71 12.95 -0.45
CA VAL A 135 -5.03 12.66 -1.85
C VAL A 135 -3.79 12.71 -2.73
N VAL A 136 -2.95 13.73 -2.56
CA VAL A 136 -1.82 14.03 -3.46
C VAL A 136 -0.45 13.95 -2.79
N GLY A 137 -0.40 13.69 -1.49
CA GLY A 137 0.80 13.77 -0.65
C GLY A 137 1.16 15.20 -0.25
N GLY A 138 1.95 15.32 0.81
CA GLY A 138 2.27 16.60 1.46
C GLY A 138 2.93 17.64 0.56
N LYS A 139 3.89 17.22 -0.27
CA LYS A 139 4.58 18.14 -1.19
C LYS A 139 3.65 18.77 -2.21
N ASN A 140 2.74 17.98 -2.80
CA ASN A 140 1.78 18.50 -3.75
C ASN A 140 0.79 19.45 -3.08
N ALA A 141 0.30 19.11 -1.87
CA ALA A 141 -0.60 19.96 -1.10
C ALA A 141 0.05 21.32 -0.78
N ASN A 142 1.29 21.30 -0.28
CA ASN A 142 2.07 22.52 -0.03
C ASN A 142 2.36 23.33 -1.30
N LEU A 143 2.64 22.64 -2.43
CA LEU A 143 2.89 23.31 -3.70
C LEU A 143 1.62 23.98 -4.26
N GLY A 144 0.47 23.32 -4.13
CA GLY A 144 -0.84 23.88 -4.47
C GLY A 144 -1.19 25.09 -3.61
N GLU A 145 -1.00 25.00 -2.30
CA GLU A 145 -1.18 26.12 -1.37
C GLU A 145 -0.33 27.33 -1.77
N MET A 146 0.97 27.11 -2.05
CA MET A 146 1.87 28.17 -2.52
C MET A 146 1.40 28.82 -3.82
N ALA A 147 0.89 28.03 -4.77
CA ALA A 147 0.45 28.52 -6.06
C ALA A 147 -0.89 29.28 -5.97
N ASN A 148 -1.85 28.73 -5.22
CA ASN A 148 -3.26 29.15 -5.28
C ASN A 148 -3.63 30.14 -4.18
N MET A 149 -3.07 30.00 -2.98
CA MET A 149 -3.39 30.88 -1.84
C MET A 149 -2.38 32.02 -1.69
N LEU A 150 -1.09 31.72 -1.95
CA LEU A 150 0.00 32.70 -1.81
C LEU A 150 0.40 33.34 -3.15
N GLU A 151 -0.18 32.90 -4.27
CA GLU A 151 0.09 33.40 -5.63
C GLU A 151 1.60 33.44 -5.98
N LEU A 152 2.39 32.52 -5.41
CA LEU A 152 3.82 32.45 -5.65
C LEU A 152 4.10 31.83 -7.04
N PRO A 153 5.22 32.20 -7.69
CA PRO A 153 5.58 31.67 -9.00
C PRO A 153 5.98 30.20 -8.92
N VAL A 154 4.99 29.32 -9.09
CA VAL A 154 5.17 27.87 -9.13
C VAL A 154 5.16 27.41 -10.61
N PRO A 155 6.11 26.55 -11.03
CA PRO A 155 6.08 25.97 -12.37
C PRO A 155 4.78 25.22 -12.65
N ARG A 156 4.30 25.29 -13.90
CA ARG A 156 3.09 24.57 -14.33
C ARG A 156 3.26 23.07 -14.13
N GLY A 157 2.17 22.39 -13.80
CA GLY A 157 2.21 20.96 -13.55
C GLY A 157 0.88 20.40 -13.09
N PHE A 158 0.90 19.14 -12.73
CA PHE A 158 -0.23 18.41 -12.17
C PHE A 158 0.26 17.42 -11.12
N ALA A 159 -0.63 17.07 -10.19
CA ALA A 159 -0.40 15.99 -9.25
C ALA A 159 -0.98 14.68 -9.78
N VAL A 160 -0.27 13.59 -9.55
CA VAL A 160 -0.81 12.23 -9.62
C VAL A 160 -1.27 11.85 -8.22
N THR A 161 -2.52 11.40 -8.10
CA THR A 161 -3.11 11.09 -6.80
C THR A 161 -2.64 9.74 -6.28
N VAL A 162 -2.79 9.51 -4.98
CA VAL A 162 -2.54 8.21 -4.34
C VAL A 162 -3.43 7.12 -4.96
N GLN A 163 -4.62 7.49 -5.45
CA GLN A 163 -5.55 6.59 -6.12
C GLN A 163 -4.97 5.97 -7.40
N ALA A 164 -4.05 6.65 -8.09
CA ALA A 164 -3.32 6.09 -9.23
C ALA A 164 -2.51 4.84 -8.85
N GLY A 165 -1.76 4.91 -7.74
CA GLY A 165 -0.99 3.78 -7.23
C GLY A 165 -1.89 2.62 -6.79
N ARG A 166 -3.00 2.92 -6.11
CA ARG A 166 -4.02 1.92 -5.74
C ARG A 166 -4.62 1.24 -6.97
N THR A 167 -5.00 2.02 -7.97
CA THR A 167 -5.55 1.52 -9.24
C THR A 167 -4.54 0.63 -9.95
N PHE A 168 -3.26 1.01 -9.99
CA PHE A 168 -2.20 0.20 -10.58
C PHE A 168 -2.06 -1.17 -9.90
N LEU A 169 -2.00 -1.21 -8.57
CA LEU A 169 -1.85 -2.45 -7.80
C LEU A 169 -3.07 -3.38 -7.92
N SER A 170 -4.28 -2.82 -7.94
CA SER A 170 -5.52 -3.60 -7.91
C SER A 170 -5.99 -4.09 -9.28
N ARG A 171 -5.69 -3.36 -10.37
CA ARG A 171 -6.17 -3.70 -11.72
C ARG A 171 -5.38 -4.84 -12.36
N TYR A 172 -4.11 -5.03 -11.97
CA TYR A 172 -3.34 -6.19 -12.40
C TYR A 172 -3.54 -7.34 -11.41
N SER A 173 -4.21 -8.40 -11.88
CA SER A 173 -4.58 -9.55 -11.06
C SER A 173 -3.36 -10.11 -10.30
N GLY A 174 -3.47 -10.15 -8.97
CA GLY A 174 -2.47 -10.74 -8.09
C GLY A 174 -1.26 -9.87 -7.74
N LEU A 175 -1.07 -8.68 -8.33
CA LEU A 175 0.05 -7.80 -7.95
C LEU A 175 -0.14 -7.25 -6.53
N PHE A 176 -1.31 -6.74 -6.20
CA PHE A 176 -1.62 -6.30 -4.83
C PHE A 176 -1.33 -7.41 -3.80
N ASP A 177 -1.90 -8.61 -4.01
CA ASP A 177 -1.71 -9.75 -3.12
C ASP A 177 -0.24 -10.17 -3.01
N PHE A 178 0.50 -10.14 -4.12
CA PHE A 178 1.92 -10.44 -4.15
C PHE A 178 2.72 -9.44 -3.32
N VAL A 179 2.55 -8.15 -3.57
CA VAL A 179 3.24 -7.08 -2.82
C VAL A 179 2.92 -7.20 -1.34
N HIS A 180 1.64 -7.36 -0.99
CA HIS A 180 1.21 -7.52 0.39
C HIS A 180 1.87 -8.74 1.08
N LYS A 181 1.86 -9.90 0.44
CA LYS A 181 2.51 -11.12 0.97
C LYS A 181 4.01 -10.98 1.13
N GLU A 182 4.69 -10.28 0.23
CA GLU A 182 6.12 -10.05 0.34
C GLU A 182 6.46 -9.09 1.49
N LEU A 183 5.65 -8.05 1.71
CA LEU A 183 5.82 -7.15 2.85
C LEU A 183 5.62 -7.85 4.20
N LEU A 184 4.63 -8.75 4.31
CA LEU A 184 4.39 -9.52 5.54
C LEU A 184 5.53 -10.48 5.93
N LYS A 185 6.39 -10.85 4.98
CA LYS A 185 7.55 -11.73 5.23
C LYS A 185 8.77 -10.98 5.74
N ILE A 186 8.74 -9.65 5.77
CA ILE A 186 9.90 -8.84 6.11
C ILE A 186 10.20 -8.97 7.60
N ASP A 187 11.38 -9.50 7.90
CA ASP A 187 12.01 -9.36 9.21
C ASP A 187 12.74 -8.01 9.25
N VAL A 188 12.17 -7.04 9.96
CA VAL A 188 12.64 -5.64 10.01
C VAL A 188 14.01 -5.48 10.65
N ASP A 189 14.45 -6.46 11.45
CA ASP A 189 15.75 -6.47 12.10
C ASP A 189 16.85 -7.05 11.20
N LYS A 190 16.48 -7.66 10.06
CA LYS A 190 17.41 -8.27 9.11
C LYS A 190 17.43 -7.52 7.78
N ALA A 191 18.51 -6.77 7.56
CA ALA A 191 18.73 -6.04 6.30
C ALA A 191 18.58 -6.92 5.05
N ALA A 192 19.08 -8.16 5.09
CA ALA A 192 18.95 -9.12 3.98
C ALA A 192 17.48 -9.48 3.68
N SER A 193 16.61 -9.52 4.68
CA SER A 193 15.17 -9.77 4.50
C SER A 193 14.49 -8.62 3.77
N ILE A 194 14.83 -7.37 4.15
CA ILE A 194 14.32 -6.16 3.51
C ILE A 194 14.78 -6.10 2.05
N ASP A 195 16.08 -6.34 1.79
CA ASP A 195 16.65 -6.31 0.45
C ASP A 195 15.99 -7.35 -0.47
N GLN A 196 15.78 -8.57 0.02
CA GLN A 196 15.16 -9.64 -0.77
C GLN A 196 13.71 -9.31 -1.13
N ALA A 197 12.91 -8.89 -0.17
CA ALA A 197 11.50 -8.52 -0.40
C ALA A 197 11.41 -7.30 -1.33
N SER A 198 12.23 -6.28 -1.09
CA SER A 198 12.31 -5.07 -1.90
C SER A 198 12.59 -5.38 -3.37
N ARG A 199 13.63 -6.17 -3.67
CA ARG A 199 13.98 -6.54 -5.05
C ARG A 199 12.83 -7.23 -5.77
N ARG A 200 12.15 -8.15 -5.09
CA ARG A 200 11.02 -8.90 -5.67
C ARG A 200 9.82 -8.00 -5.93
N ILE A 201 9.49 -7.10 -5.00
CA ILE A 201 8.39 -6.14 -5.14
C ILE A 201 8.67 -5.15 -6.26
N VAL A 202 9.86 -4.54 -6.25
CA VAL A 202 10.28 -3.55 -7.27
C VAL A 202 10.24 -4.18 -8.66
N GLN A 203 10.79 -5.38 -8.83
CA GLN A 203 10.76 -6.07 -10.11
C GLN A 203 9.33 -6.37 -10.56
N ALA A 204 8.47 -6.86 -9.67
CA ALA A 204 7.06 -7.12 -10.01
C ALA A 204 6.30 -5.85 -10.45
N ILE A 205 6.57 -4.70 -9.82
CA ILE A 205 5.99 -3.41 -10.21
C ILE A 205 6.52 -2.96 -11.57
N LEU A 206 7.81 -3.09 -11.82
CA LEU A 206 8.43 -2.71 -13.09
C LEU A 206 7.99 -3.61 -14.25
N ASP A 207 7.70 -4.89 -13.99
CA ASP A 207 7.24 -5.83 -15.02
C ASP A 207 5.72 -5.77 -15.27
N ALA A 208 4.93 -5.35 -14.27
CA ALA A 208 3.48 -5.30 -14.41
C ALA A 208 3.03 -4.32 -15.50
N PRO A 209 2.11 -4.71 -16.40
CA PRO A 209 1.60 -3.82 -17.44
C PRO A 209 0.83 -2.64 -16.84
N MET A 210 0.95 -1.48 -17.46
CA MET A 210 0.20 -0.28 -17.07
C MET A 210 -1.28 -0.45 -17.44
N PRO A 211 -2.24 -0.25 -16.52
CA PRO A 211 -3.65 -0.23 -16.87
C PRO A 211 -3.95 0.91 -17.85
N LYS A 212 -4.64 0.60 -18.96
CA LYS A 212 -4.86 1.56 -20.05
C LYS A 212 -5.54 2.86 -19.59
N GLN A 213 -6.51 2.76 -18.69
CA GLN A 213 -7.16 3.92 -18.08
C GLN A 213 -6.17 4.85 -17.36
N LEU A 214 -5.24 4.29 -16.59
CA LEU A 214 -4.25 5.10 -15.87
C LEU A 214 -3.23 5.72 -16.83
N GLU A 215 -2.79 4.97 -17.83
CA GLU A 215 -1.92 5.49 -18.89
C GLU A 215 -2.56 6.68 -19.61
N ASP A 216 -3.81 6.54 -20.03
CA ASP A 216 -4.52 7.56 -20.78
C ASP A 216 -4.74 8.83 -19.93
N GLU A 217 -5.11 8.69 -18.66
CA GLU A 217 -5.27 9.83 -17.74
C GLU A 217 -3.93 10.56 -17.50
N LEU A 218 -2.82 9.84 -17.30
CA LEU A 218 -1.50 10.47 -17.13
C LEU A 218 -1.05 11.24 -18.37
N LEU A 219 -1.22 10.66 -19.56
CA LEU A 219 -0.85 11.30 -20.83
C LEU A 219 -1.75 12.50 -21.12
N LYS A 220 -3.05 12.39 -20.85
CA LYS A 220 -4.00 13.49 -20.99
C LYS A 220 -3.68 14.63 -20.03
N ALA A 221 -3.39 14.35 -18.77
CA ALA A 221 -3.01 15.37 -17.78
C ALA A 221 -1.73 16.11 -18.20
N TYR A 222 -0.74 15.39 -18.75
CA TYR A 222 0.45 16.00 -19.33
C TYR A 222 0.10 16.93 -20.50
N ASP A 223 -0.71 16.47 -21.46
CA ASP A 223 -1.07 17.26 -22.64
C ASP A 223 -1.85 18.53 -22.27
N VAL A 224 -2.75 18.44 -21.29
CA VAL A 224 -3.52 19.58 -20.76
C VAL A 224 -2.61 20.56 -20.03
N ALA A 225 -1.78 20.10 -19.10
CA ALA A 225 -0.92 20.96 -18.28
C ALA A 225 0.10 21.75 -19.12
N PHE A 226 0.55 21.19 -20.24
CA PHE A 226 1.59 21.79 -21.08
C PHE A 226 1.10 22.26 -22.46
N GLY A 227 -0.22 22.23 -22.70
CA GLY A 227 -0.85 22.72 -23.93
C GLY A 227 -0.34 22.01 -25.19
N GLY A 228 -0.12 20.70 -25.12
CA GLY A 228 0.39 19.88 -26.23
C GLY A 228 1.86 20.12 -26.62
N ARG A 229 2.60 20.95 -25.85
CA ARG A 229 4.03 21.18 -26.08
C ARG A 229 4.86 20.03 -25.51
N ARG A 230 5.94 19.64 -26.20
CA ARG A 230 6.92 18.68 -25.70
C ARG A 230 7.84 19.35 -24.67
N VAL A 231 7.37 19.43 -23.43
CA VAL A 231 8.08 20.04 -22.29
C VAL A 231 8.80 18.96 -21.49
N ARG A 232 10.02 19.22 -21.03
CA ARG A 232 10.68 18.33 -20.07
C ARG A 232 10.13 18.60 -18.68
N VAL A 233 9.75 17.54 -17.97
CA VAL A 233 9.17 17.63 -16.63
C VAL A 233 10.04 16.91 -15.61
N ALA A 234 9.89 17.31 -14.35
CA ALA A 234 10.39 16.56 -13.21
C ALA A 234 9.22 15.79 -12.60
N LEU A 235 9.38 14.48 -12.44
CA LEU A 235 8.44 13.62 -11.72
C LEU A 235 9.02 13.31 -10.34
N ARG A 236 8.33 13.75 -9.29
CA ARG A 236 8.82 13.69 -7.91
C ARG A 236 7.82 12.97 -7.03
N SER A 237 8.28 12.16 -6.10
CA SER A 237 7.39 11.55 -5.11
C SER A 237 6.76 12.61 -4.19
N SER A 238 5.52 12.36 -3.79
CA SER A 238 4.77 13.12 -2.78
C SER A 238 4.02 12.10 -1.91
N ALA A 239 4.67 11.61 -0.84
CA ALA A 239 4.05 10.62 0.04
C ALA A 239 3.10 11.27 1.07
N ILE A 240 2.09 10.53 1.52
CA ILE A 240 1.12 11.00 2.53
C ILE A 240 1.81 11.28 3.88
N SER A 241 2.75 10.42 4.28
CA SER A 241 3.39 10.46 5.60
C SER A 241 4.54 11.47 5.71
N GLU A 242 4.72 12.36 4.72
CA GLU A 242 5.82 13.32 4.70
C GLU A 242 5.69 14.45 5.76
N ASP A 243 4.50 14.66 6.31
CA ASP A 243 4.14 15.83 7.13
C ASP A 243 4.02 15.55 8.66
N GLY A 244 4.46 14.38 9.13
CA GLY A 244 4.68 14.17 10.57
C GLY A 244 5.93 14.91 11.07
N MET A 245 6.24 14.84 12.39
CA MET A 245 7.53 15.33 12.95
C MET A 245 8.79 14.73 12.28
N GLN A 246 8.61 13.74 11.42
CA GLN A 246 9.67 13.06 10.70
C GLN A 246 9.47 13.19 9.20
N SER A 247 10.30 14.03 8.57
CA SER A 247 10.28 14.24 7.13
C SER A 247 10.90 13.04 6.41
N PHE A 248 10.20 12.46 5.43
CA PHE A 248 10.75 11.45 4.51
C PHE A 248 11.72 12.05 3.47
N ALA A 249 12.41 13.13 3.82
CA ALA A 249 13.29 13.87 2.93
C ALA A 249 14.36 12.93 2.34
N GLY A 250 14.38 12.84 1.01
CA GLY A 250 15.41 12.11 0.25
C GLY A 250 15.33 10.57 0.29
N GLN A 251 14.18 9.99 0.66
CA GLN A 251 14.02 8.53 0.71
C GLN A 251 13.47 7.93 -0.59
N TYR A 252 12.74 8.71 -1.37
CA TYR A 252 12.06 8.29 -2.60
C TYR A 252 12.70 8.93 -3.84
N SER A 253 12.54 8.28 -4.99
CA SER A 253 13.18 8.73 -6.23
C SER A 253 12.49 9.98 -6.80
N SER A 254 13.28 10.82 -7.46
CA SER A 254 12.81 11.90 -8.34
C SER A 254 13.52 11.74 -9.67
N ILE A 255 12.78 11.83 -10.78
CA ILE A 255 13.33 11.70 -12.13
C ILE A 255 13.17 13.04 -12.84
N LEU A 256 14.28 13.56 -13.35
CA LEU A 256 14.34 14.84 -14.06
C LEU A 256 14.38 14.60 -15.57
N GLY A 257 13.91 15.58 -16.34
CA GLY A 257 14.00 15.54 -17.80
C GLY A 257 13.05 14.54 -18.46
N VAL A 258 11.99 14.12 -17.75
CA VAL A 258 10.97 13.21 -18.26
C VAL A 258 10.23 13.90 -19.42
N THR A 259 10.03 13.17 -20.51
CA THR A 259 9.19 13.57 -21.64
C THR A 259 7.86 12.81 -21.59
N ARG A 260 6.87 13.26 -22.37
CA ARG A 260 5.61 12.54 -22.58
C ARG A 260 5.83 11.06 -22.89
N ASP A 261 6.78 10.75 -23.76
CA ASP A 261 7.05 9.39 -24.25
C ASP A 261 7.66 8.50 -23.15
N THR A 262 8.37 9.10 -22.19
CA THR A 262 8.99 8.40 -21.05
C THR A 262 8.17 8.46 -19.76
N LEU A 263 7.02 9.16 -19.76
CA LEU A 263 6.26 9.47 -18.55
C LEU A 263 5.81 8.23 -17.79
N ILE A 264 5.31 7.22 -18.52
CA ILE A 264 4.78 5.99 -17.93
C ILE A 264 5.90 5.18 -17.26
N GLN A 265 7.06 5.08 -17.92
CA GLN A 265 8.22 4.40 -17.36
C GLN A 265 8.74 5.12 -16.13
N ALA A 266 8.89 6.45 -16.20
CA ALA A 266 9.31 7.27 -15.07
C ALA A 266 8.32 7.15 -13.88
N TRP A 267 7.01 7.11 -14.16
CA TRP A 267 5.99 6.91 -13.13
C TRP A 267 6.17 5.57 -12.42
N LYS A 268 6.36 4.48 -13.16
CA LYS A 268 6.58 3.16 -12.55
C LYS A 268 7.85 3.11 -11.70
N GLU A 269 8.93 3.74 -12.14
CA GLU A 269 10.19 3.81 -11.39
C GLU A 269 10.05 4.62 -10.09
N VAL A 270 9.39 5.79 -10.15
CA VAL A 270 9.10 6.58 -8.96
C VAL A 270 8.17 5.81 -8.04
N PHE A 271 7.12 5.14 -8.56
CA PHE A 271 6.20 4.33 -7.77
C PHE A 271 6.92 3.17 -7.06
N ALA A 272 7.75 2.42 -7.79
CA ALA A 272 8.54 1.31 -7.25
C ALA A 272 9.50 1.76 -6.15
N SER A 273 9.98 3.01 -6.17
CA SER A 273 10.87 3.55 -5.13
C SER A 273 10.25 3.56 -3.73
N LEU A 274 8.91 3.54 -3.63
CA LEU A 274 8.18 3.34 -2.38
C LEU A 274 8.62 2.06 -1.65
N TYR A 275 8.98 1.04 -2.42
CA TYR A 275 9.39 -0.28 -1.94
C TYR A 275 10.89 -0.50 -2.01
N SER A 276 11.70 0.55 -2.18
CA SER A 276 13.16 0.45 -2.09
C SER A 276 13.59 -0.02 -0.69
N PRO A 277 14.77 -0.64 -0.53
CA PRO A 277 15.21 -1.12 0.77
C PRO A 277 15.30 0.00 1.80
N ARG A 278 15.75 1.18 1.34
CA ARG A 278 15.89 2.39 2.15
C ARG A 278 14.52 2.90 2.62
N ALA A 279 13.53 2.96 1.73
CA ALA A 279 12.17 3.37 2.07
C ALA A 279 11.46 2.40 3.01
N ILE A 280 11.60 1.09 2.79
CA ILE A 280 11.03 0.06 3.67
C ILE A 280 11.68 0.12 5.05
N ALA A 281 13.01 0.16 5.13
CA ALA A 281 13.73 0.22 6.40
C ALA A 281 13.39 1.50 7.18
N TYR A 282 13.27 2.64 6.50
CA TYR A 282 12.85 3.88 7.14
C TYR A 282 11.44 3.77 7.72
N ARG A 283 10.49 3.22 6.95
CA ARG A 283 9.11 3.03 7.44
C ARG A 283 9.05 2.10 8.65
N ALA A 284 9.72 0.96 8.56
CA ALA A 284 9.80 -0.01 9.64
C ALA A 284 10.39 0.58 10.94
N ARG A 285 11.51 1.31 10.85
CA ARG A 285 12.18 1.91 12.02
C ARG A 285 11.34 2.96 12.73
N ASN A 286 10.51 3.67 11.98
CA ASN A 286 9.66 4.73 12.52
C ASN A 286 8.25 4.24 12.84
N GLY A 287 8.03 2.92 12.85
CA GLY A 287 6.74 2.31 13.22
C GLY A 287 5.63 2.51 12.20
N PHE A 288 5.95 2.91 10.97
CA PHE A 288 4.97 3.03 9.90
C PHE A 288 4.62 1.66 9.33
N GLU A 289 3.32 1.40 9.18
CA GLU A 289 2.82 0.20 8.52
C GLU A 289 3.32 0.11 7.07
N LEU A 290 3.91 -1.03 6.71
CA LEU A 290 4.52 -1.22 5.39
C LEU A 290 3.47 -1.40 4.28
N HIS A 291 2.27 -1.88 4.63
CA HIS A 291 1.16 -2.20 3.72
C HIS A 291 0.23 -1.02 3.40
N THR A 292 0.30 0.09 4.12
CA THR A 292 -0.67 1.21 4.01
C THR A 292 -0.15 2.44 3.30
N SER A 293 1.13 2.46 2.93
CA SER A 293 1.71 3.68 2.40
C SER A 293 1.22 3.97 0.99
N GLY A 294 0.41 5.02 0.86
CA GLY A 294 0.05 5.65 -0.41
C GLY A 294 1.08 6.71 -0.80
N MET A 295 1.30 6.87 -2.10
CA MET A 295 2.20 7.89 -2.64
C MET A 295 1.55 8.55 -3.85
N GLY A 296 1.37 9.88 -3.75
CA GLY A 296 1.13 10.73 -4.91
C GLY A 296 2.45 11.09 -5.59
N MET A 297 2.36 11.78 -6.73
CA MET A 297 3.55 12.29 -7.42
C MET A 297 3.28 13.70 -7.94
N CYS A 298 4.33 14.49 -8.02
CA CYS A 298 4.32 15.84 -8.55
C CYS A 298 4.97 15.82 -9.93
N CYS A 299 4.23 16.20 -10.97
CA CYS A 299 4.74 16.36 -12.33
C CYS A 299 4.80 17.84 -12.68
N ILE A 300 6.00 18.42 -12.68
CA ILE A 300 6.20 19.87 -12.86
C ILE A 300 7.13 20.18 -14.03
N GLU A 301 6.88 21.29 -14.71
CA GLU A 301 7.74 21.83 -15.76
C GLU A 301 9.15 22.08 -15.25
N MET A 302 10.16 21.58 -15.97
CA MET A 302 11.56 21.86 -15.68
C MET A 302 11.89 23.30 -16.03
N ILE A 303 12.49 24.02 -15.09
CA ILE A 303 12.98 25.38 -15.32
C ILE A 303 14.44 25.34 -15.80
N ASN A 304 14.73 26.04 -16.88
CA ASN A 304 16.10 26.29 -17.33
C ASN A 304 16.77 27.36 -16.45
N ALA A 305 17.13 26.95 -15.23
CA ALA A 305 17.63 27.86 -14.21
C ALA A 305 19.09 28.25 -14.46
N LYS A 306 19.41 29.54 -14.30
CA LYS A 306 20.82 30.02 -14.25
C LYS A 306 21.51 29.65 -12.94
N ALA A 307 20.73 29.57 -11.85
CA ALA A 307 21.17 29.18 -10.52
C ALA A 307 19.98 28.54 -9.76
N ALA A 308 20.28 27.64 -8.83
CA ALA A 308 19.31 27.00 -7.95
C ALA A 308 19.89 26.89 -6.53
N GLY A 309 19.02 26.89 -5.51
CA GLY A 309 19.44 26.83 -4.11
C GLY A 309 18.29 26.46 -3.17
N VAL A 310 18.61 26.37 -1.87
CA VAL A 310 17.66 26.14 -0.79
C VAL A 310 17.69 27.36 0.13
N ALA A 311 16.53 27.84 0.55
CA ALA A 311 16.39 28.94 1.49
C ALA A 311 15.78 28.44 2.80
N PHE A 312 16.24 28.98 3.92
CA PHE A 312 15.65 28.79 5.23
C PHE A 312 15.20 30.15 5.74
N SER A 313 13.94 30.25 6.18
CA SER A 313 13.39 31.49 6.75
C SER A 313 13.91 31.79 8.16
N ARG A 314 14.60 30.81 8.78
CA ARG A 314 15.31 30.93 10.06
C ARG A 314 16.71 30.33 9.93
N HIS A 315 17.60 30.72 10.83
CA HIS A 315 18.94 30.16 10.88
C HIS A 315 18.88 28.64 11.17
N PRO A 316 19.42 27.76 10.31
CA PRO A 316 19.21 26.31 10.42
C PRO A 316 19.90 25.67 11.63
N VAL A 317 20.78 26.42 12.29
CA VAL A 317 21.60 25.96 13.42
C VAL A 317 21.28 26.70 14.72
N ASP A 318 20.47 27.75 14.67
CA ASP A 318 20.06 28.51 15.86
C ASP A 318 18.55 28.38 16.03
N LEU A 319 18.15 27.54 16.98
CA LEU A 319 16.75 27.20 17.27
C LEU A 319 16.07 28.21 18.21
N ARG A 320 16.74 29.30 18.57
CA ARG A 320 16.16 30.39 19.36
C ARG A 320 15.15 31.19 18.55
#